data_AF-A0A1C5LSE3-F1
#
_entry.id   AF-A0A1C5LSE3-F1
#
_cell.length_a   1.000
_cell.length_b   1.000
_cell.length_c   1.000
_cell.angle_alpha   90.00
_cell.angle_beta   90.00
_cell.angle_gamma   90.00
#
_symmetry.space_group_name_H-M   'P 1'
#
loop_
_entity.id
_entity.type
_entity.pdbx_description
1 polymer ?
#
loop_
_entity_poly.entity_id
_entity_poly.type
_entity_poly.pdbx_seq_one_letter_code
_entity_poly.pdbx_strand_id
1 'polypeptide(L)'
;MDIEEFLLEMADSDECRKINYKRLAIREYIGIYYAQKLVPGEIDSFMIPFRDYVKCKIEEYGIDIDVLAKYMISTDKSNCALFAFTTRFKPKNDITSYQYYAAIARYQIISPFVCSVDMDAFALIVVSYVFDNLASRKIDISEIVNDEVFSYEVNQYGLSNINGASFRKDGLIYDGKGYYYNVYTNKSLLSAMDSMPAFARIITDAEGDFDILYRLDERLSMPESEYRDYTGVQFEKFYGPQFKFDGSTLKDSKTIIVHINPKNMAKLLMVIKKDFDQIISEPFWHIEIETLPYPKDDYDGMYTTTFLHGMYYP
;
A
#
# COMPACT_ATOMS: atom_id res chain seq x y z
N MET A 1 6.03 -32.47 3.88
CA MET A 1 5.26 -31.34 4.43
C MET A 1 4.02 -31.16 3.59
N ASP A 2 2.89 -30.82 4.20
CA ASP A 2 1.67 -30.49 3.44
C ASP A 2 1.81 -29.11 2.75
N ILE A 3 1.09 -28.87 1.65
CA ILE A 3 1.19 -27.61 0.90
C ILE A 3 0.65 -26.42 1.70
N GLU A 4 -0.44 -26.60 2.43
CA GLU A 4 -1.03 -25.54 3.25
C GLU A 4 -0.09 -25.19 4.40
N GLU A 5 0.46 -26.21 5.06
CA GLU A 5 1.48 -26.06 6.11
C GLU A 5 2.71 -25.30 5.59
N PHE A 6 3.22 -25.67 4.41
CA PHE A 6 4.33 -24.99 3.76
C PHE A 6 4.04 -23.49 3.54
N LEU A 7 2.88 -23.17 2.97
CA LEU A 7 2.51 -21.79 2.67
C LEU A 7 2.31 -20.93 3.92
N LEU A 8 1.74 -21.51 4.98
CA LEU A 8 1.61 -20.84 6.28
C LEU A 8 2.99 -20.60 6.92
N GLU A 9 3.91 -21.56 6.86
CA GLU A 9 5.28 -21.36 7.33
C GLU A 9 5.97 -20.21 6.57
N MET A 10 5.75 -20.10 5.25
CA MET A 10 6.32 -18.99 4.47
C MET A 10 5.70 -17.65 4.89
N ALA A 11 4.40 -17.60 5.18
CA ALA A 11 3.71 -16.40 5.64
C ALA A 11 4.21 -15.94 7.02
N ASP A 12 4.51 -16.89 7.91
CA ASP A 12 4.96 -16.63 9.28
C ASP A 12 6.49 -16.42 9.39
N SER A 13 7.23 -16.58 8.29
CA SER A 13 8.70 -16.46 8.27
C SER A 13 9.19 -15.04 8.62
N ASP A 14 10.39 -14.96 9.18
CA ASP A 14 11.04 -13.67 9.47
C ASP A 14 11.29 -12.89 8.17
N GLU A 15 11.60 -13.57 7.07
CA GLU A 15 11.81 -13.01 5.74
C GLU A 15 10.55 -12.34 5.20
N CYS A 16 9.38 -12.97 5.37
CA CYS A 16 8.10 -12.36 5.05
C CYS A 16 7.83 -11.12 5.91
N ARG A 17 7.99 -11.25 7.24
CA ARG A 17 7.73 -10.16 8.20
C ARG A 17 8.61 -8.93 7.95
N LYS A 18 9.90 -9.12 7.66
CA LYS A 18 10.86 -8.03 7.38
C LYS A 18 10.44 -7.12 6.23
N ILE A 19 9.73 -7.66 5.24
CA ILE A 19 9.37 -6.93 4.03
C ILE A 19 7.87 -6.61 3.95
N ASN A 20 7.06 -7.18 4.85
CA ASN A 20 5.61 -6.99 4.85
C ASN A 20 5.19 -5.53 5.01
N TYR A 21 5.98 -4.71 5.71
CA TYR A 21 5.64 -3.29 5.80
C TYR A 21 5.95 -2.55 4.50
N LYS A 22 7.15 -2.74 3.93
CA LYS A 22 7.56 -2.12 2.67
C LYS A 22 6.69 -2.52 1.50
N ARG A 23 6.28 -3.79 1.41
CA ARG A 23 5.42 -4.28 0.32
C ARG A 23 4.07 -3.56 0.26
N LEU A 24 3.58 -2.96 1.36
CA LEU A 24 2.35 -2.15 1.33
C LEU A 24 2.47 -0.85 0.54
N ALA A 25 3.69 -0.45 0.16
CA ALA A 25 3.89 0.59 -0.83
C ALA A 25 3.29 0.19 -2.20
N ILE A 26 3.27 -1.11 -2.51
CA ILE A 26 2.59 -1.69 -3.68
C ILE A 26 1.13 -1.93 -3.29
N ARG A 27 0.21 -1.12 -3.84
CA ARG A 27 -1.21 -1.14 -3.49
C ARG A 27 -2.06 -2.13 -4.29
N GLU A 28 -1.54 -2.64 -5.39
CA GLU A 28 -2.18 -3.69 -6.18
C GLU A 28 -1.85 -5.09 -5.64
N TYR A 29 -2.47 -6.13 -6.21
CA TYR A 29 -2.05 -7.50 -5.94
C TYR A 29 -0.61 -7.72 -6.40
N ILE A 30 0.23 -8.29 -5.54
CA ILE A 30 1.65 -8.51 -5.82
C ILE A 30 1.83 -9.40 -7.05
N GLY A 31 0.96 -10.40 -7.21
CA GLY A 31 0.97 -11.27 -8.39
C GLY A 31 0.69 -10.53 -9.70
N ILE A 32 -0.20 -9.53 -9.68
CA ILE A 32 -0.47 -8.68 -10.86
C ILE A 32 0.72 -7.79 -11.14
N TYR A 33 1.20 -7.07 -10.10
CA TYR A 33 2.30 -6.13 -10.21
C TYR A 33 3.49 -6.75 -10.92
N TYR A 34 3.91 -7.93 -10.45
CA TYR A 34 5.03 -8.62 -11.06
C TYR A 34 4.67 -9.16 -12.44
N ALA A 35 3.53 -9.81 -12.62
CA ALA A 35 3.15 -10.37 -13.92
C ALA A 35 3.06 -9.31 -15.05
N GLN A 36 2.80 -8.04 -14.72
CA GLN A 36 2.76 -6.93 -15.67
C GLN A 36 4.14 -6.33 -16.03
N LYS A 37 5.22 -6.70 -15.32
CA LYS A 37 6.56 -6.20 -15.63
C LYS A 37 7.00 -6.63 -17.03
N LEU A 38 7.41 -5.65 -17.84
CA LEU A 38 7.84 -5.83 -19.23
C LEU A 38 9.01 -6.80 -19.37
N VAL A 39 9.92 -6.81 -18.38
CA VAL A 39 11.06 -7.71 -18.35
C VAL A 39 10.77 -8.86 -17.39
N PRO A 40 10.66 -10.12 -17.90
CA PRO A 40 10.57 -11.29 -17.04
C PRO A 40 11.75 -11.35 -16.07
N GLY A 41 11.47 -11.58 -14.80
CA GLY A 41 12.50 -11.61 -13.74
C GLY A 41 12.86 -10.26 -13.13
N GLU A 42 12.32 -9.14 -13.65
CA GLU A 42 12.44 -7.85 -12.96
C GLU A 42 11.67 -7.91 -11.63
N ILE A 43 12.41 -7.82 -10.54
CA ILE A 43 11.94 -7.88 -9.17
C ILE A 43 12.52 -6.70 -8.40
N ASP A 44 11.77 -6.18 -7.44
CA ASP A 44 12.32 -5.20 -6.50
C ASP A 44 13.35 -5.87 -5.59
N SER A 45 14.47 -5.19 -5.36
CA SER A 45 15.61 -5.71 -4.57
C SER A 45 15.19 -6.20 -3.19
N PHE A 46 14.24 -5.52 -2.56
CA PHE A 46 13.77 -5.88 -1.22
C PHE A 46 12.97 -7.20 -1.19
N MET A 47 12.47 -7.69 -2.32
CA MET A 47 11.74 -8.97 -2.41
C MET A 47 12.67 -10.17 -2.64
N ILE A 48 13.90 -9.92 -3.11
CA ILE A 48 14.90 -10.94 -3.42
C ILE A 48 15.15 -11.88 -2.22
N PRO A 49 15.41 -11.38 -0.99
CA PRO A 49 15.70 -12.27 0.14
C PRO A 49 14.58 -13.25 0.46
N PHE A 50 13.32 -12.80 0.42
CA PHE A 50 12.19 -13.68 0.72
C PHE A 50 11.92 -14.68 -0.42
N ARG A 51 12.06 -14.26 -1.69
CA ARG A 51 11.99 -15.19 -2.82
C ARG A 51 13.06 -16.27 -2.70
N ASP A 52 14.30 -15.91 -2.41
CA ASP A 52 15.40 -16.86 -2.33
C ASP A 52 15.20 -17.83 -1.15
N TYR A 53 14.67 -17.33 -0.02
CA TYR A 53 14.25 -18.16 1.11
C TYR A 53 13.17 -19.18 0.71
N VAL A 54 12.10 -18.73 0.06
CA VAL A 54 11.03 -19.60 -0.44
C VAL A 54 11.57 -20.65 -1.40
N LYS A 55 12.44 -20.26 -2.34
CA LYS A 55 13.09 -21.18 -3.28
C LYS A 55 13.87 -22.27 -2.55
N CYS A 56 14.70 -21.90 -1.57
CA CYS A 56 15.44 -22.85 -0.76
C CYS A 56 14.49 -23.80 -0.01
N LYS A 57 13.38 -23.30 0.53
CA LYS A 57 12.41 -24.11 1.29
C LYS A 57 11.61 -25.08 0.42
N ILE A 58 11.32 -24.71 -0.84
CA ILE A 58 10.74 -25.64 -1.82
C ILE A 58 11.68 -26.84 -2.03
N GLU A 59 12.98 -26.60 -2.20
CA GLU A 59 13.98 -27.65 -2.39
C GLU A 59 14.19 -28.48 -1.11
N GLU A 60 14.38 -27.82 0.03
CA GLU A 60 14.62 -28.45 1.33
C GLU A 60 13.50 -29.42 1.74
N TYR A 61 12.25 -29.02 1.54
CA TYR A 61 11.10 -29.83 1.91
C TYR A 61 10.62 -30.76 0.78
N GLY A 62 11.28 -30.73 -0.38
CA GLY A 62 10.92 -31.55 -1.54
C GLY A 62 9.50 -31.28 -2.04
N ILE A 63 9.08 -30.01 -2.05
CA ILE A 63 7.74 -29.62 -2.45
C ILE A 63 7.55 -29.85 -3.95
N ASP A 64 6.51 -30.61 -4.32
CA ASP A 64 6.13 -30.79 -5.72
C ASP A 64 5.52 -29.50 -6.27
N ILE A 65 6.20 -28.90 -7.26
CA ILE A 65 5.83 -27.62 -7.85
C ILE A 65 4.48 -27.66 -8.59
N ASP A 66 4.08 -28.79 -9.16
CA ASP A 66 2.81 -28.93 -9.86
C ASP A 66 1.66 -29.08 -8.87
N VAL A 67 1.88 -29.77 -7.76
CA VAL A 67 0.92 -29.85 -6.64
C VAL A 67 0.75 -28.47 -6.00
N LEU A 68 1.85 -27.75 -5.75
CA LEU A 68 1.83 -26.40 -5.20
C LEU A 68 1.16 -25.40 -6.16
N ALA A 69 1.48 -25.43 -7.46
CA ALA A 69 0.83 -24.60 -8.47
C ALA A 69 -0.69 -24.85 -8.51
N LYS A 70 -1.10 -26.12 -8.46
CA LYS A 70 -2.51 -26.49 -8.44
C LYS A 70 -3.23 -25.95 -7.22
N TYR A 71 -2.64 -26.10 -6.05
CA TYR A 71 -3.19 -25.55 -4.81
C TYR A 71 -3.38 -24.04 -4.92
N MET A 72 -2.34 -23.30 -5.30
CA MET A 72 -2.38 -21.84 -5.42
C MET A 72 -3.43 -21.37 -6.44
N ILE A 73 -3.50 -21.98 -7.63
CA ILE A 73 -4.50 -21.63 -8.65
C ILE A 73 -5.92 -21.91 -8.16
N SER A 74 -6.12 -23.00 -7.42
CA SER A 74 -7.46 -23.40 -6.96
C SER A 74 -8.00 -22.57 -5.79
N THR A 75 -7.12 -21.95 -5.00
CA THR A 75 -7.46 -21.24 -3.76
C THR A 75 -7.31 -19.73 -3.87
N ASP A 76 -6.58 -19.23 -4.87
CA ASP A 76 -6.40 -17.80 -5.09
C ASP A 76 -7.69 -17.12 -5.57
N LYS A 77 -8.31 -16.32 -4.69
CA LYS A 77 -9.54 -15.58 -4.99
C LYS A 77 -9.37 -14.50 -6.04
N SER A 78 -8.14 -14.03 -6.24
CA SER A 78 -7.82 -12.92 -7.13
C SER A 78 -7.49 -13.35 -8.57
N ASN A 79 -7.32 -14.66 -8.81
CA ASN A 79 -6.82 -15.25 -10.06
C ASN A 79 -5.40 -14.78 -10.49
N CYS A 80 -4.66 -14.13 -9.59
CA CYS A 80 -3.29 -13.67 -9.83
C CYS A 80 -2.32 -14.84 -10.04
N ALA A 81 -2.48 -15.95 -9.32
CA ALA A 81 -1.66 -17.13 -9.46
C ALA A 81 -1.77 -17.71 -10.87
N LEU A 82 -3.00 -17.90 -11.38
CA LEU A 82 -3.25 -18.36 -12.75
C LEU A 82 -2.62 -17.41 -13.77
N PHE A 83 -2.81 -16.10 -13.58
CA PHE A 83 -2.25 -15.09 -14.46
C PHE A 83 -0.70 -15.13 -14.47
N ALA A 84 -0.08 -15.27 -13.30
CA ALA A 84 1.37 -15.34 -13.20
C ALA A 84 1.93 -16.63 -13.85
N PHE A 85 1.32 -17.79 -13.61
CA PHE A 85 1.75 -19.04 -14.26
C PHE A 85 1.62 -19.02 -15.78
N THR A 86 0.63 -18.32 -16.31
CA THR A 86 0.42 -18.20 -17.76
C THR A 86 1.33 -17.16 -18.44
N THR A 87 1.89 -16.21 -17.69
CA THR A 87 2.69 -15.10 -18.26
C THR A 87 4.19 -15.23 -18.01
N ARG A 88 4.61 -15.97 -16.97
CA ARG A 88 6.02 -16.01 -16.54
C ARG A 88 6.85 -17.12 -17.16
N PHE A 89 6.23 -18.19 -17.64
CA PHE A 89 6.95 -19.33 -18.18
C PHE A 89 6.83 -19.42 -19.69
N LYS A 90 7.93 -19.85 -20.33
CA LYS A 90 7.97 -20.09 -21.77
C LYS A 90 7.28 -21.43 -22.09
N PRO A 91 6.21 -21.43 -22.92
CA PRO A 91 5.57 -22.65 -23.37
C PRO A 91 6.52 -23.52 -24.20
N LYS A 92 6.28 -24.83 -24.24
CA LYS A 92 6.98 -25.72 -25.18
C LYS A 92 6.72 -25.31 -26.64
N ASN A 93 7.71 -25.54 -27.50
CA ASN A 93 7.67 -25.11 -28.90
C ASN A 93 6.56 -25.79 -29.73
N ASP A 94 6.01 -26.92 -29.26
CA ASP A 94 4.97 -27.70 -29.93
C ASP A 94 3.54 -27.31 -29.52
N ILE A 95 3.38 -26.36 -28.60
CA ILE A 95 2.07 -25.81 -28.20
C ILE A 95 2.00 -24.30 -28.46
N THR A 96 0.84 -23.84 -28.93
CA THR A 96 0.56 -22.41 -29.05
C THR A 96 0.32 -21.77 -27.68
N SER A 97 0.49 -20.44 -27.57
CA SER A 97 0.15 -19.71 -26.35
C SER A 97 -1.29 -19.94 -25.89
N TYR A 98 -2.25 -20.03 -26.83
CA TYR A 98 -3.65 -20.32 -26.49
C TYR A 98 -3.82 -21.73 -25.89
N GLN A 99 -3.19 -22.74 -26.49
CA GLN A 99 -3.22 -24.10 -25.94
C GLN A 99 -2.54 -24.18 -24.57
N TYR A 100 -1.45 -23.43 -24.39
CA TYR A 100 -0.78 -23.30 -23.10
C TYR A 100 -1.71 -22.72 -22.03
N TYR A 101 -2.33 -21.56 -22.29
CA TYR A 101 -3.25 -20.94 -21.34
C TYR A 101 -4.43 -21.84 -20.98
N ALA A 102 -5.02 -22.50 -21.99
CA ALA A 102 -6.11 -23.44 -21.79
C ALA A 102 -5.67 -24.67 -20.97
N ALA A 103 -4.45 -25.16 -21.18
CA ALA A 103 -3.90 -26.28 -20.42
C ALA A 103 -3.66 -25.91 -18.95
N ILE A 104 -3.03 -24.77 -18.66
CA ILE A 104 -2.80 -24.32 -17.28
C ILE A 104 -4.14 -24.09 -16.56
N ALA A 105 -5.11 -23.43 -17.20
CA ALA A 105 -6.42 -23.21 -16.61
C ALA A 105 -7.18 -24.52 -16.31
N ARG A 106 -7.01 -25.55 -17.17
CA ARG A 106 -7.72 -26.83 -17.04
C ARG A 106 -7.05 -27.78 -16.04
N TYR A 107 -5.74 -27.95 -16.14
CA TYR A 107 -4.99 -28.95 -15.38
C TYR A 107 -4.36 -28.37 -14.12
N GLN A 108 -4.14 -27.05 -14.09
CA GLN A 108 -3.56 -26.31 -12.96
C GLN A 108 -2.16 -26.79 -12.57
N ILE A 109 -1.42 -27.36 -13.53
CA ILE A 109 -0.03 -27.82 -13.40
C ILE A 109 0.79 -27.19 -14.52
N ILE A 110 2.10 -27.04 -14.32
CA ILE A 110 2.99 -26.28 -15.22
C ILE A 110 4.01 -27.16 -15.94
N SER A 111 4.65 -28.11 -15.25
CA SER A 111 5.86 -28.78 -15.75
C SER A 111 5.68 -29.48 -17.11
N PRO A 112 4.52 -30.10 -17.41
CA PRO A 112 4.31 -30.74 -18.71
C PRO A 112 4.27 -29.77 -19.89
N PHE A 113 3.99 -28.48 -19.66
CA PHE A 113 3.65 -27.52 -20.71
C PHE A 113 4.72 -26.44 -20.97
N VAL A 114 5.78 -26.41 -20.15
CA VAL A 114 6.86 -25.41 -20.25
C VAL A 114 8.19 -26.06 -20.68
N CYS A 115 9.07 -25.28 -21.30
CA CYS A 115 10.42 -25.77 -21.68
C CYS A 115 11.27 -26.11 -20.45
N SER A 116 11.20 -25.26 -19.43
CA SER A 116 11.90 -25.39 -18.16
C SER A 116 11.17 -24.53 -17.13
N VAL A 117 11.20 -24.95 -15.87
CA VAL A 117 10.69 -24.16 -14.75
C VAL A 117 11.86 -23.34 -14.20
N ASP A 118 11.80 -22.03 -14.39
CA ASP A 118 12.68 -21.10 -13.68
C ASP A 118 12.22 -21.01 -12.22
N MET A 119 13.04 -21.55 -11.31
CA MET A 119 12.70 -21.59 -9.88
C MET A 119 12.70 -20.21 -9.21
N ASP A 120 13.41 -19.21 -9.75
CA ASP A 120 13.34 -17.85 -9.22
C ASP A 120 11.97 -17.23 -9.56
N ALA A 121 11.51 -17.44 -10.80
CA ALA A 121 10.17 -17.03 -11.21
C ALA A 121 9.08 -17.78 -10.43
N PHE A 122 9.24 -19.10 -10.24
CA PHE A 122 8.29 -19.90 -9.48
C PHE A 122 8.21 -19.46 -8.01
N ALA A 123 9.35 -19.29 -7.33
CA ALA A 123 9.38 -18.82 -5.96
C ALA A 123 8.78 -17.41 -5.82
N LEU A 124 8.97 -16.52 -6.81
CA LEU A 124 8.33 -15.21 -6.81
C LEU A 124 6.80 -15.30 -6.91
N ILE A 125 6.26 -16.26 -7.67
CA ILE A 125 4.81 -16.52 -7.72
C ILE A 125 4.31 -16.98 -6.35
N VAL A 126 5.05 -17.83 -5.65
CA VAL A 126 4.72 -18.27 -4.29
C VAL A 126 4.74 -17.10 -3.31
N VAL A 127 5.78 -16.27 -3.34
CA VAL A 127 5.86 -15.03 -2.53
C VAL A 127 4.66 -14.11 -2.80
N SER A 128 4.30 -13.95 -4.09
CA SER A 128 3.14 -13.15 -4.48
C SER A 128 1.85 -13.71 -3.89
N TYR A 129 1.65 -15.02 -4.00
CA TYR A 129 0.49 -15.72 -3.44
C TYR A 129 0.41 -15.53 -1.92
N VAL A 130 1.54 -15.68 -1.20
CA VAL A 130 1.61 -15.45 0.26
C VAL A 130 1.14 -14.03 0.59
N PHE A 131 1.63 -12.99 -0.09
CA PHE A 131 1.22 -11.61 0.21
C PHE A 131 -0.22 -11.26 -0.19
N ASP A 132 -0.74 -11.92 -1.20
CA ASP A 132 -2.07 -11.65 -1.73
C ASP A 132 -3.18 -12.41 -0.98
N ASN A 133 -2.87 -13.60 -0.44
CA ASN A 133 -3.88 -14.48 0.16
C ASN A 133 -3.68 -14.73 1.66
N LEU A 134 -2.45 -14.67 2.19
CA LEU A 134 -2.15 -15.11 3.55
C LEU A 134 -1.66 -13.98 4.46
N ALA A 135 -0.76 -13.13 3.97
CA ALA A 135 -0.21 -12.04 4.75
C ALA A 135 -1.24 -10.91 4.92
N SER A 136 -1.51 -10.53 6.16
CA SER A 136 -2.44 -9.45 6.46
C SER A 136 -2.04 -8.15 5.75
N ARG A 137 -2.99 -7.56 5.02
CA ARG A 137 -2.89 -6.20 4.49
C ARG A 137 -3.24 -5.13 5.52
N LYS A 138 -3.82 -5.55 6.65
CA LYS A 138 -4.09 -4.69 7.80
C LYS A 138 -2.90 -4.80 8.73
N ILE A 139 -2.24 -3.69 8.97
CA ILE A 139 -1.24 -3.58 10.03
C ILE A 139 -1.86 -2.70 11.12
N ASP A 140 -1.61 -3.06 12.37
CA ASP A 140 -1.96 -2.21 13.50
C ASP A 140 -0.93 -1.08 13.61
N ILE A 141 -1.39 0.17 13.80
CA ILE A 141 -0.45 1.29 13.94
C ILE A 141 0.48 1.11 15.15
N SER A 142 0.02 0.43 16.20
CA SER A 142 0.85 0.10 17.36
C SER A 142 2.00 -0.85 17.01
N GLU A 143 1.78 -1.83 16.12
CA GLU A 143 2.83 -2.70 15.59
C GLU A 143 3.84 -1.89 14.76
N ILE A 144 3.35 -0.96 13.94
CA ILE A 144 4.24 -0.07 13.18
C ILE A 144 5.11 0.73 14.14
N VAL A 145 4.51 1.46 15.09
CA VAL A 145 5.24 2.36 16.00
C VAL A 145 6.27 1.62 16.86
N ASN A 146 5.96 0.40 17.32
CA ASN A 146 6.86 -0.37 18.18
C ASN A 146 8.14 -0.84 17.46
N ASP A 147 8.04 -1.05 16.14
CA ASP A 147 9.11 -1.66 15.34
C ASP A 147 9.82 -0.63 14.43
N GLU A 148 9.59 0.67 14.63
CA GLU A 148 10.21 1.72 13.82
C GLU A 148 11.74 1.76 13.98
N VAL A 149 12.42 2.03 12.87
CA VAL A 149 13.87 2.15 12.85
C VAL A 149 14.22 3.52 12.29
N PHE A 150 14.83 4.36 13.12
CA PHE A 150 15.26 5.71 12.75
C PHE A 150 16.79 5.77 12.60
N SER A 151 17.28 6.24 11.45
CA SER A 151 18.73 6.49 11.23
C SER A 151 19.14 7.94 11.49
N TYR A 152 18.18 8.86 11.57
CA TYR A 152 18.42 10.29 11.75
C TYR A 152 18.04 10.73 13.16
N GLU A 153 18.50 11.90 13.56
CA GLU A 153 18.02 12.54 14.78
C GLU A 153 16.50 12.76 14.67
N VAL A 154 15.80 12.45 15.76
CA VAL A 154 14.35 12.60 15.85
C VAL A 154 13.98 13.41 17.08
N ASN A 155 12.94 14.23 16.96
CA ASN A 155 12.32 14.86 18.12
C ASN A 155 11.47 13.87 18.92
N GLN A 156 10.80 14.34 19.98
CA GLN A 156 9.91 13.52 20.83
C GLN A 156 8.73 12.87 20.08
N TYR A 157 8.45 13.30 18.86
CA TYR A 157 7.41 12.76 17.99
C TYR A 157 7.96 11.85 16.89
N GLY A 158 9.24 11.43 16.96
CA GLY A 158 9.84 10.58 15.93
C GLY A 158 9.99 11.27 14.57
N LEU A 159 10.09 12.60 14.53
CA LEU A 159 10.23 13.37 13.30
C LEU A 159 11.66 13.87 13.13
N SER A 160 12.20 13.69 11.93
CA SER A 160 13.50 14.21 11.51
C SER A 160 13.34 15.43 10.63
N ASN A 161 14.30 16.36 10.69
CA ASN A 161 14.37 17.47 9.74
C ASN A 161 14.79 16.95 8.37
N ILE A 162 13.91 17.10 7.39
CA ILE A 162 14.11 16.61 6.02
C ILE A 162 14.22 17.75 5.00
N ASN A 163 14.74 18.91 5.42
CA ASN A 163 14.98 20.03 4.51
C ASN A 163 15.85 19.58 3.32
N GLY A 164 15.40 19.93 2.11
CA GLY A 164 16.01 19.47 0.86
C GLY A 164 15.49 18.13 0.34
N ALA A 165 14.53 17.49 1.02
CA ALA A 165 13.86 16.30 0.49
C ALA A 165 13.09 16.60 -0.80
N SER A 166 13.10 15.64 -1.72
CA SER A 166 12.33 15.69 -2.97
C SER A 166 11.12 14.77 -2.87
N PHE A 167 9.93 15.35 -2.73
CA PHE A 167 8.69 14.58 -2.70
C PHE A 167 8.36 13.93 -4.05
N ARG A 168 7.92 12.67 -3.99
CA ARG A 168 7.49 11.82 -5.10
C ARG A 168 6.06 11.35 -4.86
N LYS A 169 5.53 10.54 -5.77
CA LYS A 169 4.13 10.09 -5.76
C LYS A 169 3.84 9.15 -4.61
N ASP A 170 4.75 8.21 -4.36
CA ASP A 170 4.60 7.18 -3.33
C ASP A 170 5.51 7.34 -2.12
N GLY A 171 6.34 8.39 -2.11
CA GLY A 171 7.38 8.57 -1.13
C GLY A 171 8.15 9.87 -1.33
N LEU A 172 9.35 9.95 -0.77
CA LEU A 172 10.26 11.07 -0.92
C LEU A 172 11.70 10.58 -1.06
N ILE A 173 12.56 11.37 -1.69
CA ILE A 173 14.00 11.16 -1.73
C ILE A 173 14.66 12.10 -0.72
N TYR A 174 15.49 11.54 0.15
CA TYR A 174 16.27 12.29 1.13
C TYR A 174 17.60 11.57 1.36
N ASP A 175 18.71 12.33 1.29
CA ASP A 175 20.05 11.83 1.62
C ASP A 175 20.45 10.53 0.87
N GLY A 176 20.23 10.51 -0.45
CA GLY A 176 20.56 9.37 -1.32
C GLY A 176 19.68 8.12 -1.14
N LYS A 177 18.62 8.24 -0.35
CA LYS A 177 17.64 7.16 -0.11
C LYS A 177 16.24 7.60 -0.52
N GLY A 178 15.47 6.66 -1.05
CA GLY A 178 14.03 6.80 -1.21
C GLY A 178 13.29 6.21 -0.03
N TYR A 179 12.29 6.92 0.49
CA TYR A 179 11.42 6.49 1.57
C TYR A 179 9.98 6.47 1.07
N TYR A 180 9.35 5.30 1.09
CA TYR A 180 7.92 5.23 0.82
C TYR A 180 7.12 5.92 1.92
N TYR A 181 6.02 6.56 1.55
CA TYR A 181 5.08 7.08 2.52
C TYR A 181 4.46 5.93 3.32
N ASN A 182 4.26 6.15 4.61
CA ASN A 182 3.51 5.25 5.47
C ASN A 182 2.14 4.93 4.84
N VAL A 183 1.66 3.69 5.01
CA VAL A 183 0.38 3.21 4.45
C VAL A 183 -0.82 4.12 4.79
N TYR A 184 -0.81 4.79 5.94
CA TYR A 184 -1.85 5.72 6.38
C TYR A 184 -1.69 7.14 5.82
N THR A 185 -0.60 7.44 5.12
CA THR A 185 -0.41 8.74 4.47
C THR A 185 -1.43 8.91 3.37
N ASN A 186 -2.16 10.03 3.39
CA ASN A 186 -3.08 10.37 2.32
C ASN A 186 -2.30 10.79 1.07
N LYS A 187 -2.25 9.89 0.09
CA LYS A 187 -1.56 10.10 -1.20
C LYS A 187 -2.45 10.71 -2.30
N SER A 188 -3.60 11.29 -1.94
CA SER A 188 -4.51 11.87 -2.93
C SER A 188 -3.80 12.94 -3.75
N LEU A 189 -3.95 12.86 -5.07
CA LEU A 189 -3.40 13.83 -6.01
C LEU A 189 -4.41 14.97 -6.23
N LEU A 190 -3.94 16.18 -6.54
CA LEU A 190 -4.84 17.27 -6.99
C LEU A 190 -5.29 17.01 -8.43
N SER A 191 -4.39 16.46 -9.24
CA SER A 191 -4.60 16.03 -10.63
C SER A 191 -4.02 14.64 -10.85
N ALA A 192 -4.63 13.84 -11.72
CA ALA A 192 -4.15 12.48 -12.04
C ALA A 192 -2.71 12.45 -12.61
N MET A 193 -2.25 13.57 -13.16
CA MET A 193 -0.92 13.74 -13.73
C MET A 193 0.12 14.31 -12.74
N ASP A 194 -0.27 14.55 -11.49
CA ASP A 194 0.68 15.06 -10.49
C ASP A 194 1.76 14.04 -10.15
N SER A 195 2.98 14.55 -10.00
CA SER A 195 4.17 13.78 -9.59
C SER A 195 4.28 13.55 -8.08
N MET A 196 3.36 14.13 -7.29
CA MET A 196 3.36 14.06 -5.83
C MET A 196 1.94 14.25 -5.26
N PRO A 197 1.65 13.77 -4.04
CA PRO A 197 0.39 14.02 -3.36
C PRO A 197 0.10 15.49 -3.08
N ALA A 198 -1.17 15.81 -2.87
CA ALA A 198 -1.64 17.16 -2.56
C ALA A 198 -0.93 17.78 -1.35
N PHE A 199 -0.71 17.00 -0.27
CA PHE A 199 0.00 17.53 0.91
C PHE A 199 1.45 17.90 0.58
N ALA A 200 2.14 17.07 -0.21
CA ALA A 200 3.52 17.31 -0.61
C ALA A 200 3.61 18.52 -1.55
N ARG A 201 2.62 18.72 -2.43
CA ARG A 201 2.51 19.91 -3.27
C ARG A 201 2.39 21.17 -2.42
N ILE A 202 1.51 21.18 -1.42
CA ILE A 202 1.33 22.32 -0.52
C ILE A 202 2.65 22.68 0.19
N ILE A 203 3.40 21.68 0.68
CA ILE A 203 4.70 21.91 1.33
C ILE A 203 5.72 22.44 0.33
N THR A 204 5.76 21.89 -0.89
CA THR A 204 6.73 22.26 -1.92
C THR A 204 6.49 23.67 -2.46
N ASP A 205 5.23 24.07 -2.58
CA ASP A 205 4.82 25.37 -3.13
C ASP A 205 4.75 26.46 -2.05
N ALA A 206 4.89 26.11 -0.76
CA ALA A 206 4.85 27.08 0.33
C ALA A 206 6.08 28.01 0.29
N GLU A 207 5.83 29.32 0.32
CA GLU A 207 6.88 30.35 0.42
C GLU A 207 7.21 30.62 1.89
N GLY A 208 8.50 30.68 2.24
CA GLY A 208 8.95 31.03 3.60
C GLY A 208 10.22 30.29 4.03
N ASP A 209 10.67 30.58 5.26
CA ASP A 209 11.75 29.86 5.94
C ASP A 209 11.13 28.98 7.05
N PHE A 210 11.04 27.68 6.80
CA PHE A 210 10.46 26.71 7.71
C PHE A 210 11.15 25.36 7.59
N ASP A 211 11.22 24.64 8.70
CA ASP A 211 11.69 23.27 8.72
C ASP A 211 10.59 22.29 8.32
N ILE A 212 10.92 21.34 7.46
CA ILE A 212 10.05 20.22 7.12
C ILE A 212 10.42 19.05 8.02
N LEU A 213 9.52 18.70 8.94
CA LEU A 213 9.71 17.58 9.85
C LEU A 213 8.90 16.38 9.37
N TYR A 214 9.55 15.23 9.16
CA TYR A 214 8.90 14.01 8.68
C TYR A 214 9.45 12.76 9.37
N ARG A 215 8.61 11.74 9.46
CA ARG A 215 8.95 10.46 10.10
C ARG A 215 9.63 9.53 9.07
N LEU A 216 10.95 9.37 9.17
CA LEU A 216 11.73 8.51 8.28
C LEU A 216 11.98 7.14 8.90
N ASP A 217 11.13 6.17 8.54
CA ASP A 217 11.29 4.78 8.96
C ASP A 217 12.13 3.98 7.95
N GLU A 218 13.25 3.41 8.38
CA GLU A 218 14.16 2.62 7.53
C GLU A 218 13.51 1.37 6.97
N ARG A 219 12.44 0.86 7.58
CA ARG A 219 11.69 -0.26 7.00
C ARG A 219 11.00 0.12 5.69
N LEU A 220 10.82 1.41 5.41
CA LEU A 220 10.29 1.95 4.15
C LEU A 220 11.38 2.49 3.23
N SER A 221 12.66 2.42 3.62
CA SER A 221 13.76 2.99 2.86
C SER A 221 14.30 2.05 1.78
N MET A 222 14.89 2.61 0.74
CA MET A 222 15.69 1.90 -0.26
C MET A 222 16.69 2.86 -0.90
N PRO A 223 17.74 2.35 -1.58
CA PRO A 223 18.64 3.20 -2.34
C PRO A 223 17.87 4.07 -3.34
N GLU A 224 18.25 5.35 -3.50
CA GLU A 224 17.60 6.25 -4.46
C GLU A 224 17.59 5.67 -5.89
N SER A 225 18.66 4.99 -6.28
CA SER A 225 18.77 4.33 -7.59
C SER A 225 17.76 3.21 -7.84
N GLU A 226 17.18 2.67 -6.77
CA GLU A 226 16.19 1.59 -6.81
C GLU A 226 14.76 2.10 -6.58
N TYR A 227 14.61 3.33 -6.09
CA TYR A 227 13.31 3.92 -5.80
C TYR A 227 12.47 4.10 -7.06
N ARG A 228 11.22 3.64 -6.97
CA ARG A 228 10.20 3.83 -8.00
C ARG A 228 8.85 4.07 -7.37
N ASP A 229 8.05 4.93 -7.99
CA ASP A 229 6.64 5.08 -7.66
C ASP A 229 5.86 3.85 -8.18
N TYR A 230 5.13 3.18 -7.30
CA TYR A 230 4.31 2.00 -7.62
C TYR A 230 2.91 2.37 -8.11
N THR A 231 2.44 3.56 -7.73
CA THR A 231 1.16 4.11 -8.12
C THR A 231 1.22 4.51 -9.60
N GLY A 232 0.57 3.70 -10.45
CA GLY A 232 0.34 4.04 -11.86
C GLY A 232 -0.60 5.24 -12.05
N VAL A 233 -1.26 5.30 -13.22
CA VAL A 233 -2.32 6.28 -13.46
C VAL A 233 -3.52 5.88 -12.59
N GLN A 234 -3.73 6.58 -11.47
CA GLN A 234 -4.92 6.40 -10.67
C GLN A 234 -6.13 6.92 -11.47
N PHE A 235 -6.89 5.99 -12.06
CA PHE A 235 -8.25 6.28 -12.51
C PHE A 235 -9.24 6.33 -11.34
N GLU A 236 -8.82 5.89 -10.16
CA GLU A 236 -9.58 6.04 -8.93
C GLU A 236 -9.36 7.45 -8.38
N LYS A 237 -10.34 8.32 -8.65
CA LYS A 237 -10.50 9.58 -7.93
C LYS A 237 -10.81 9.24 -6.48
N PHE A 238 -10.01 9.77 -5.56
CA PHE A 238 -10.40 9.78 -4.15
C PHE A 238 -11.66 10.65 -4.02
N TYR A 239 -12.78 10.03 -3.69
CA TYR A 239 -13.99 10.72 -3.26
C TYR A 239 -13.89 11.05 -1.77
N GLY A 240 -12.87 11.83 -1.40
CA GLY A 240 -12.89 12.54 -0.12
C GLY A 240 -13.98 13.62 -0.18
N PRO A 241 -14.60 13.98 0.95
CA PRO A 241 -15.52 15.11 0.97
C PRO A 241 -14.75 16.35 0.52
N GLN A 242 -15.16 16.93 -0.61
CA GLN A 242 -14.64 18.20 -1.11
C GLN A 242 -15.63 19.29 -0.71
N PHE A 243 -15.15 20.26 0.05
CA PHE A 243 -15.94 21.41 0.45
C PHE A 243 -15.60 22.58 -0.47
N LYS A 244 -16.62 23.09 -1.17
CA LYS A 244 -16.56 24.41 -1.77
C LYS A 244 -17.18 25.37 -0.78
N PHE A 245 -16.35 26.12 -0.07
CA PHE A 245 -16.80 27.35 0.55
C PHE A 245 -17.02 28.33 -0.61
N ASP A 246 -18.27 28.68 -0.89
CA ASP A 246 -18.69 29.55 -2.00
C ASP A 246 -18.35 31.02 -1.75
N GLY A 247 -17.28 31.30 -1.00
CA GLY A 247 -16.94 32.63 -0.52
C GLY A 247 -17.98 33.21 0.46
N SER A 248 -19.00 32.44 0.87
CA SER A 248 -19.92 32.89 1.91
C SER A 248 -19.22 32.87 3.26
N THR A 249 -19.24 34.02 3.94
CA THR A 249 -18.77 34.11 5.31
C THR A 249 -19.78 33.35 6.18
N LEU A 250 -19.33 32.29 6.86
CA LEU A 250 -20.11 31.68 7.93
C LEU A 250 -20.54 32.81 8.89
N LYS A 251 -21.81 32.93 9.24
CA LYS A 251 -22.27 34.03 10.10
C LYS A 251 -22.03 33.72 11.56
N ASP A 252 -22.34 32.49 11.96
CA ASP A 252 -22.26 32.04 13.35
C ASP A 252 -20.82 31.71 13.79
N SER A 253 -20.59 31.71 15.10
CA SER A 253 -19.30 31.34 15.71
C SER A 253 -19.01 29.84 15.62
N LYS A 254 -20.07 29.02 15.49
CA LYS A 254 -20.00 27.57 15.33
C LYS A 254 -21.13 27.09 14.44
N THR A 255 -20.78 26.31 13.44
CA THR A 255 -21.71 25.64 12.52
C THR A 255 -21.54 24.14 12.66
N ILE A 256 -22.64 23.41 12.84
CA ILE A 256 -22.65 21.94 12.90
C ILE A 256 -23.50 21.44 11.74
N ILE A 257 -22.93 20.57 10.91
CA ILE A 257 -23.59 19.98 9.75
C ILE A 257 -23.52 18.47 9.89
N VAL A 258 -24.66 17.81 9.71
CA VAL A 258 -24.75 16.35 9.72
C VAL A 258 -25.28 15.88 8.38
N HIS A 259 -24.46 15.14 7.64
CA HIS A 259 -24.88 14.45 6.43
C HIS A 259 -25.27 13.01 6.77
N ILE A 260 -26.44 12.58 6.30
CA ILE A 260 -26.96 11.24 6.53
C ILE A 260 -27.29 10.61 5.17
N ASN A 261 -26.75 9.42 4.92
CA ASN A 261 -27.23 8.60 3.82
C ASN A 261 -28.43 7.76 4.29
N PRO A 262 -29.65 8.01 3.78
CA PRO A 262 -30.85 7.36 4.29
C PRO A 262 -30.93 5.86 3.96
N LYS A 263 -30.11 5.36 3.02
CA LYS A 263 -30.14 3.95 2.61
C LYS A 263 -29.35 3.04 3.55
N ASN A 264 -28.22 3.52 4.04
CA ASN A 264 -27.30 2.72 4.85
C ASN A 264 -27.00 3.35 6.22
N MET A 265 -27.63 4.49 6.53
CA MET A 265 -27.49 5.24 7.77
C MET A 265 -26.05 5.66 8.09
N ALA A 266 -25.17 5.69 7.10
CA ALA A 266 -23.84 6.28 7.24
C ALA A 266 -23.99 7.78 7.51
N LYS A 267 -23.26 8.26 8.51
CA LYS A 267 -23.35 9.63 9.01
C LYS A 267 -21.97 10.29 8.99
N LEU A 268 -21.93 11.53 8.55
CA LEU A 268 -20.77 12.39 8.63
C LEU A 268 -21.15 13.64 9.43
N LEU A 269 -20.47 13.87 10.55
CA LEU A 269 -20.54 15.09 11.33
C LEU A 269 -19.44 16.02 10.85
N MET A 270 -19.78 17.27 10.57
CA MET A 270 -18.82 18.33 10.33
C MET A 270 -19.11 19.47 11.30
N VAL A 271 -18.07 19.98 11.94
CA VAL A 271 -18.14 21.14 12.83
C VAL A 271 -17.16 22.18 12.33
N ILE A 272 -17.63 23.40 12.12
CA ILE A 272 -16.79 24.54 11.75
C ILE A 272 -16.93 25.59 12.85
N LYS A 273 -15.84 25.92 13.54
CA LYS A 273 -15.80 26.96 14.57
C LYS A 273 -14.91 28.09 14.09
N LYS A 274 -15.32 29.33 14.27
CA LYS A 274 -14.43 30.48 14.08
C LYS A 274 -13.55 30.64 15.31
N ASP A 275 -12.28 30.93 15.07
CA ASP A 275 -11.32 31.21 16.12
C ASP A 275 -10.27 32.21 15.59
N PHE A 276 -9.30 32.58 16.44
CA PHE A 276 -8.30 33.58 16.13
C PHE A 276 -6.91 33.12 16.55
N ASP A 277 -5.98 33.09 15.60
CA ASP A 277 -4.60 32.72 15.88
C ASP A 277 -3.87 33.92 16.48
N GLN A 278 -3.48 33.82 17.75
CA GLN A 278 -2.80 34.90 18.46
C GLN A 278 -1.34 35.10 18.03
N ILE A 279 -0.71 34.10 17.43
CA ILE A 279 0.70 34.13 16.99
C ILE A 279 0.81 34.93 15.70
N ILE A 280 -0.03 34.63 14.72
CA ILE A 280 0.00 35.31 13.41
C ILE A 280 -1.04 36.44 13.29
N SER A 281 -1.89 36.62 14.31
CA SER A 281 -2.93 37.65 14.36
C SER A 281 -3.96 37.58 13.23
N GLU A 282 -4.33 36.36 12.81
CA GLU A 282 -5.29 36.12 11.73
C GLU A 282 -6.51 35.30 12.22
N PRO A 283 -7.73 35.58 11.73
CA PRO A 283 -8.88 34.73 11.99
C PRO A 283 -8.75 33.43 11.22
N PHE A 284 -9.21 32.33 11.82
CA PHE A 284 -9.24 31.03 11.16
C PHE A 284 -10.47 30.23 11.55
N TRP A 285 -10.71 29.13 10.84
CA TRP A 285 -11.78 28.19 11.13
C TRP A 285 -11.19 26.86 11.59
N HIS A 286 -11.61 26.40 12.77
CA HIS A 286 -11.47 25.00 13.18
C HIS A 286 -12.49 24.15 12.45
N ILE A 287 -12.02 23.26 11.57
CA ILE A 287 -12.85 22.32 10.85
C ILE A 287 -12.60 20.93 11.44
N GLU A 288 -13.65 20.33 11.99
CA GLU A 288 -13.67 18.97 12.52
C GLU A 288 -14.61 18.13 11.65
N ILE A 289 -14.20 16.94 11.27
CA ILE A 289 -15.02 15.97 10.52
C ILE A 289 -14.92 14.63 11.23
N GLU A 290 -16.06 14.02 11.50
CA GLU A 290 -16.15 12.73 12.16
C GLU A 290 -17.14 11.82 11.43
N THR A 291 -16.73 10.59 11.13
CA THR A 291 -17.70 9.55 10.76
C THR A 291 -18.43 9.08 12.01
N LEU A 292 -19.74 9.27 12.09
CA LEU A 292 -20.49 8.78 13.25
C LEU A 292 -20.85 7.30 13.03
N PRO A 293 -20.69 6.44 14.05
CA PRO A 293 -21.02 5.03 13.94
C PRO A 293 -22.53 4.85 13.73
N TYR A 294 -22.88 3.79 13.02
CA TYR A 294 -24.24 3.27 13.00
C TYR A 294 -24.28 2.01 13.88
N PRO A 295 -24.62 2.16 15.18
CA PRO A 295 -24.78 1.01 16.05
C PRO A 295 -25.90 0.13 15.50
N LYS A 296 -25.58 -1.13 15.18
CA LYS A 296 -26.59 -2.15 14.96
C LYS A 296 -26.87 -2.79 16.31
N ASP A 297 -28.14 -3.04 16.61
CA ASP A 297 -28.58 -3.51 17.94
C ASP A 297 -27.89 -4.80 18.41
N ASP A 298 -27.27 -5.56 17.49
CA ASP A 298 -26.61 -6.85 17.76
C ASP A 298 -25.07 -6.80 17.72
N TYR A 299 -24.43 -5.62 17.64
CA TYR A 299 -22.97 -5.50 17.55
C TYR A 299 -22.33 -5.08 18.88
N ASP A 300 -21.60 -6.01 19.51
CA ASP A 300 -20.90 -5.83 20.80
C ASP A 300 -19.39 -5.50 20.64
N GLY A 301 -18.98 -5.01 19.47
CA GLY A 301 -17.59 -4.68 19.16
C GLY A 301 -17.25 -3.19 19.25
N MET A 302 -15.96 -2.86 19.10
CA MET A 302 -15.51 -1.45 19.01
C MET A 302 -15.78 -0.89 17.61
N TYR A 303 -16.38 0.31 17.57
CA TYR A 303 -16.50 1.09 16.34
C TYR A 303 -15.26 1.96 16.13
N THR A 304 -14.55 1.75 15.03
CA THR A 304 -13.52 2.69 14.58
C THR A 304 -14.17 3.80 13.78
N THR A 305 -13.95 5.05 14.18
CA THR A 305 -14.38 6.24 13.45
C THR A 305 -13.17 6.97 12.88
N THR A 306 -13.35 7.60 11.71
CA THR A 306 -12.37 8.52 11.15
C THR A 306 -12.68 9.92 11.67
N PHE A 307 -11.68 10.54 12.29
CA PHE A 307 -11.72 11.94 12.70
C PHE A 307 -10.65 12.73 11.93
N LEU A 308 -11.04 13.86 11.36
CA LEU A 308 -10.15 14.81 10.71
C LEU A 308 -10.32 16.17 11.40
N HIS A 309 -9.19 16.81 11.70
CA HIS A 309 -9.14 18.16 12.27
C HIS A 309 -8.19 19.01 11.44
N GLY A 310 -8.61 20.24 11.16
CA GLY A 310 -7.79 21.20 10.43
C GLY A 310 -8.09 22.62 10.86
N MET A 311 -7.08 23.48 10.73
CA MET A 311 -7.21 24.92 10.80
C MET A 311 -7.23 25.46 9.37
N TYR A 312 -8.26 26.22 9.03
CA TYR A 312 -8.41 26.84 7.72
C TYR A 312 -8.39 28.36 7.87
N TYR A 313 -7.42 29.02 7.23
CA TYR A 313 -7.33 30.48 7.18
C TYR A 313 -8.06 30.95 5.92
N PRO A 314 -9.28 31.50 6.05
CA PRO A 314 -10.15 31.85 4.92
C PRO A 314 -9.68 33.05 4.10
#